data_AF-G5JUL9-F1
#
_entry.id   AF-G5JUL9-F1
#
_cell.length_a   1.000
_cell.length_b   1.000
_cell.length_c   1.000
_cell.angle_alpha   90.00
_cell.angle_beta   90.00
_cell.angle_gamma   90.00
#
_symmetry.space_group_name_H-M   'P 1'
#
loop_
_entity.id
_entity.type
_entity.pdbx_description
1 polymer ?
#
loop_
_entity_poly.entity_id
_entity_poly.type
_entity_poly.pdbx_seq_one_letter_code
_entity_poly.pdbx_strand_id
1 'polypeptide(L)'
;MKHKVGKVTLLSGLALAAAVSTTTVFADDINAAAQQNVDANTAAANTDKSGQASADDTQNSKAVNTDTAAAKTDNKQETDSPIVTVTDTKTEGQTTTTTSQVESKALNEAKAAAKEAKVKITETANQQQPSIEAADADNKVQAQAINKTVSDYNKAKEEYAQKQKQYQKDLEDYKSKKAEYEIAKKAYEDYQKEVAAGKAAGRVETAQSLVFRSEPEATMTIEGVSQYLTKEARAANKPKDILEQFNTDNYSNSDYVSQNPYTPKEDTWFKMKVGDQITVTYNNIKNSSYMNKKISKVVSTYKLNSTTSNDGTTLVELFHDPTKTIFIGAQTANEGRKDQISVTMQLTFFDENGDPINLSGNNAIMSLSSLNHWKTAYGDHIEKVNLGGNEFVKIPGSSVDLHGDTIYSANDNQYKANGAAFNGDGEDGWDAINEDGFPRAATAYYGAGAMTYKGQPFTFSVGGNDKGVPTTFWFSTNSVVAVPKDPGEEPVPPTEPKLTTPSVTWHKNFVVQTSKKPTPPKTTGEPPKKPTPKDPVKPTPNVPVKPTPAPKSVNYSRPAIFRSAKKNEVRVRERQYTAPLPQTGDEKQYGLSVIGFVSASFAAATLMAAKRRKKEN
;
A
#
# COMPACT_ATOMS: atom_id res chain seq x y z
N MET A 1 -26.81 8.60 26.95
CA MET A 1 -26.96 8.72 25.48
C MET A 1 -26.04 7.69 24.81
N LYS A 2 -26.45 7.03 23.72
CA LYS A 2 -25.60 6.05 23.01
C LYS A 2 -24.75 6.76 21.95
N HIS A 3 -23.50 7.08 22.25
CA HIS A 3 -22.55 7.54 21.23
C HIS A 3 -22.04 6.34 20.42
N LYS A 4 -21.97 6.48 19.10
CA LYS A 4 -21.26 5.52 18.25
C LYS A 4 -19.77 5.69 18.49
N VAL A 5 -19.15 4.72 19.17
CA VAL A 5 -17.70 4.55 19.13
C VAL A 5 -17.32 4.27 17.66
N GLY A 6 -16.49 5.13 17.08
CA GLY A 6 -15.88 4.84 15.79
C GLY A 6 -14.84 3.73 15.99
N LYS A 7 -14.76 2.76 15.07
CA LYS A 7 -13.71 1.73 15.13
C LYS A 7 -12.34 2.42 15.02
N VAL A 8 -11.60 2.42 16.12
CA VAL A 8 -10.18 2.80 16.16
C VAL A 8 -9.44 1.52 16.47
N THR A 9 -8.71 1.00 15.48
CA THR A 9 -7.95 -0.23 15.63
C THR A 9 -6.61 0.07 16.31
N LEU A 10 -6.61 0.11 17.64
CA LEU A 10 -5.38 0.20 18.45
C LEU A 10 -4.67 -1.16 18.44
N LEU A 11 -3.88 -1.40 17.39
CA LEU A 11 -3.08 -2.61 17.22
C LEU A 11 -1.73 -2.48 17.96
N SER A 12 -1.67 -3.01 19.18
CA SER A 12 -0.55 -3.91 19.51
C SER A 12 -0.58 -5.07 18.49
N GLY A 13 0.56 -5.51 17.96
CA GLY A 13 0.69 -6.14 16.63
C GLY A 13 0.01 -7.50 16.32
N LEU A 14 -1.02 -7.93 17.04
CA LEU A 14 -1.58 -9.28 17.00
C LEU A 14 -2.68 -9.49 15.92
N ALA A 15 -2.27 -9.59 14.66
CA ALA A 15 -3.14 -10.04 13.57
C ALA A 15 -3.15 -11.58 13.44
N LEU A 16 -3.86 -12.28 14.34
CA LEU A 16 -3.92 -13.76 14.37
C LEU A 16 -4.75 -14.33 13.19
N ALA A 17 -4.08 -15.03 12.26
CA ALA A 17 -4.59 -15.46 10.97
C ALA A 17 -5.01 -16.95 10.98
N ALA A 18 -6.12 -17.25 11.65
CA ALA A 18 -6.58 -18.62 11.90
C ALA A 18 -6.73 -19.49 10.62
N ALA A 19 -5.79 -20.40 10.40
CA ALA A 19 -5.88 -21.43 9.37
C ALA A 19 -6.96 -22.48 9.70
N VAL A 20 -7.91 -22.69 8.78
CA VAL A 20 -9.05 -23.60 8.99
C VAL A 20 -8.71 -25.01 8.49
N SER A 21 -8.27 -25.88 9.41
CA SER A 21 -8.04 -27.31 9.14
C SER A 21 -9.26 -28.16 9.56
N THR A 22 -10.35 -28.09 8.81
CA THR A 22 -11.56 -28.89 9.06
C THR A 22 -11.53 -30.24 8.35
N THR A 23 -11.34 -31.32 9.10
CA THR A 23 -11.55 -32.70 8.61
C THR A 23 -12.56 -33.45 9.49
N THR A 24 -13.85 -33.26 9.19
CA THR A 24 -14.93 -34.14 9.66
C THR A 24 -15.90 -34.41 8.52
N VAL A 25 -16.01 -35.69 8.14
CA VAL A 25 -16.97 -36.19 7.15
C VAL A 25 -18.32 -36.40 7.83
N PHE A 26 -19.41 -35.99 7.18
CA PHE A 26 -20.66 -36.76 7.06
C PHE A 26 -21.44 -36.25 5.83
N ALA A 27 -22.39 -37.06 5.33
CA ALA A 27 -23.04 -36.87 4.04
C ALA A 27 -24.58 -36.93 4.16
N ASP A 28 -25.24 -36.50 3.08
CA ASP A 28 -26.67 -36.60 2.79
C ASP A 28 -27.60 -35.76 3.72
N ASP A 29 -28.77 -35.27 3.30
CA ASP A 29 -29.63 -35.68 2.17
C ASP A 29 -30.33 -34.48 1.45
N ILE A 30 -31.10 -34.73 0.38
CA ILE A 30 -31.65 -33.70 -0.55
C ILE A 30 -33.19 -33.62 -0.53
N ASN A 31 -33.76 -32.40 -0.65
CA ASN A 31 -35.05 -31.95 -1.27
C ASN A 31 -35.71 -30.78 -0.46
N ALA A 32 -36.60 -29.90 -0.97
CA ALA A 32 -36.94 -29.38 -2.32
C ALA A 32 -38.01 -28.24 -2.20
N ALA A 33 -38.08 -27.31 -3.18
CA ALA A 33 -39.25 -26.50 -3.65
C ALA A 33 -40.11 -25.67 -2.63
N ALA A 34 -40.97 -24.68 -2.97
CA ALA A 34 -41.28 -23.80 -4.12
C ALA A 34 -42.01 -22.53 -3.53
N GLN A 35 -41.86 -21.27 -3.94
CA GLN A 35 -42.10 -20.54 -5.22
C GLN A 35 -43.56 -19.99 -5.42
N GLN A 36 -43.77 -18.69 -5.13
CA GLN A 36 -44.90 -17.77 -5.49
C GLN A 36 -44.52 -16.32 -5.05
N ASN A 37 -44.85 -15.15 -5.66
CA ASN A 37 -45.66 -14.71 -6.82
C ASN A 37 -47.20 -14.66 -6.61
N VAL A 38 -48.00 -13.64 -7.02
CA VAL A 38 -47.82 -12.45 -7.92
C VAL A 38 -48.75 -11.25 -7.50
N ASP A 39 -48.61 -10.08 -8.18
CA ASP A 39 -49.63 -9.03 -8.51
C ASP A 39 -50.21 -8.04 -7.44
N ALA A 40 -50.90 -6.93 -7.78
CA ALA A 40 -50.68 -5.87 -8.81
C ALA A 40 -51.63 -4.62 -8.66
N ASN A 41 -51.05 -3.41 -8.61
CA ASN A 41 -51.49 -2.07 -9.11
C ASN A 41 -52.99 -1.63 -9.24
N THR A 42 -53.37 -0.46 -8.67
CA THR A 42 -54.34 0.54 -9.26
C THR A 42 -54.33 1.92 -8.55
N ALA A 43 -54.91 2.99 -9.14
CA ALA A 43 -54.84 4.39 -8.62
C ALA A 43 -56.00 5.37 -9.04
N ALA A 44 -56.26 6.42 -8.24
CA ALA A 44 -57.03 7.67 -8.49
C ALA A 44 -56.80 8.66 -7.30
N ALA A 45 -56.55 9.99 -7.39
CA ALA A 45 -57.30 11.17 -7.91
C ALA A 45 -58.45 11.66 -6.95
N ASN A 46 -58.73 12.96 -6.66
CA ASN A 46 -58.24 14.28 -7.14
C ASN A 46 -58.65 15.49 -6.23
N THR A 47 -58.01 16.69 -6.37
CA THR A 47 -58.51 18.08 -6.03
C THR A 47 -58.77 18.49 -4.53
N ASP A 48 -58.83 19.76 -4.09
CA ASP A 48 -59.01 21.08 -4.76
C ASP A 48 -58.47 22.36 -3.99
N LYS A 49 -58.13 23.46 -4.71
CA LYS A 49 -58.13 24.96 -4.42
C LYS A 49 -57.80 25.57 -3.03
N SER A 50 -57.44 26.87 -2.81
CA SER A 50 -56.91 28.08 -3.53
C SER A 50 -56.79 29.26 -2.50
N GLY A 51 -56.13 30.44 -2.64
CA GLY A 51 -55.25 31.07 -3.67
C GLY A 51 -55.53 32.60 -3.88
N GLN A 52 -54.64 33.54 -3.47
CA GLN A 52 -54.78 35.01 -3.72
C GLN A 52 -53.43 35.80 -3.78
N ALA A 53 -53.45 37.09 -4.20
CA ALA A 53 -52.30 37.93 -4.67
C ALA A 53 -51.87 39.06 -3.67
N SER A 54 -50.96 40.05 -3.91
CA SER A 54 -50.39 40.66 -5.14
C SER A 54 -49.15 41.59 -4.88
N ALA A 55 -48.28 41.77 -5.90
CA ALA A 55 -47.30 42.88 -6.16
C ALA A 55 -46.23 43.28 -5.09
N ASP A 56 -45.07 43.91 -5.39
CA ASP A 56 -44.48 44.46 -6.65
C ASP A 56 -42.92 44.37 -6.66
N ASP A 57 -42.28 44.84 -7.76
CA ASP A 57 -40.85 45.11 -8.14
C ASP A 57 -39.74 45.22 -7.04
N THR A 58 -38.41 45.08 -7.25
CA THR A 58 -37.54 45.21 -8.45
C THR A 58 -36.24 44.37 -8.35
N GLN A 59 -35.81 43.70 -9.46
CA GLN A 59 -34.45 43.27 -9.93
C GLN A 59 -33.32 42.82 -8.93
N ASN A 60 -32.26 42.08 -9.29
CA ASN A 60 -31.70 41.67 -10.59
C ASN A 60 -30.95 40.32 -10.54
N SER A 61 -31.39 39.29 -11.27
CA SER A 61 -30.56 38.12 -11.63
C SER A 61 -31.16 37.29 -12.78
N LYS A 62 -31.14 37.81 -14.02
CA LYS A 62 -31.56 37.03 -15.19
C LYS A 62 -30.48 36.10 -15.72
N ALA A 63 -30.63 34.81 -15.45
CA ALA A 63 -30.27 33.80 -16.45
C ALA A 63 -31.25 33.92 -17.64
N VAL A 64 -30.77 33.69 -18.85
CA VAL A 64 -31.61 33.68 -20.06
C VAL A 64 -31.45 32.33 -20.76
N ASN A 65 -32.55 31.60 -20.84
CA ASN A 65 -32.69 30.43 -21.69
C ASN A 65 -32.81 30.90 -23.15
N THR A 66 -32.13 30.23 -24.08
CA THR A 66 -32.18 30.55 -25.51
C THR A 66 -32.81 29.42 -26.30
N ASP A 67 -33.93 29.69 -26.97
CA ASP A 67 -34.35 28.87 -28.11
C ASP A 67 -34.94 29.74 -29.24
N THR A 68 -34.53 29.41 -30.45
CA THR A 68 -35.07 29.74 -31.79
C THR A 68 -35.68 31.14 -32.03
N ALA A 69 -34.89 31.99 -32.68
CA ALA A 69 -35.35 32.87 -33.76
C ALA A 69 -34.32 32.82 -34.92
N ALA A 70 -34.77 32.95 -36.18
CA ALA A 70 -34.00 32.52 -37.34
C ALA A 70 -33.22 33.63 -38.09
N ALA A 71 -32.39 33.20 -39.05
CA ALA A 71 -31.53 33.96 -39.98
C ALA A 71 -30.32 34.69 -39.33
N LYS A 72 -29.07 34.40 -39.71
CA LYS A 72 -28.58 33.87 -41.00
C LYS A 72 -27.63 32.68 -40.85
N THR A 73 -27.85 31.65 -41.68
CA THR A 73 -26.81 30.70 -42.09
C THR A 73 -25.95 31.31 -43.19
N ASP A 74 -24.98 32.17 -42.82
CA ASP A 74 -23.86 32.48 -43.72
C ASP A 74 -22.96 31.23 -43.83
N ASN A 75 -23.42 30.26 -44.61
CA ASN A 75 -22.65 29.09 -45.05
C ASN A 75 -21.55 29.54 -46.03
N LYS A 76 -20.58 30.32 -45.54
CA LYS A 76 -19.24 30.32 -46.10
C LYS A 76 -18.61 28.98 -45.76
N GLN A 77 -18.88 28.01 -46.63
CA GLN A 77 -17.97 26.91 -46.86
C GLN A 77 -16.64 27.52 -47.33
N GLU A 78 -15.74 27.83 -46.39
CA GLU A 78 -14.35 28.12 -46.73
C GLU A 78 -13.82 26.90 -47.49
N THR A 79 -13.51 27.12 -48.76
CA THR A 79 -12.85 26.12 -49.60
C THR A 79 -11.48 25.82 -48.98
N ASP A 80 -11.19 24.54 -48.70
CA ASP A 80 -9.87 24.04 -48.27
C ASP A 80 -8.83 24.08 -49.41
N SER A 81 -8.88 25.15 -50.19
CA SER A 81 -7.96 25.48 -51.28
C SER A 81 -6.81 26.30 -50.71
N PRO A 82 -5.56 26.04 -51.13
CA PRO A 82 -4.42 26.77 -50.62
C PRO A 82 -4.44 28.23 -51.07
N ILE A 83 -3.87 29.10 -50.25
CA ILE A 83 -3.60 30.49 -50.59
C ILE A 83 -2.39 30.52 -51.53
N VAL A 84 -2.59 31.04 -52.74
CA VAL A 84 -1.55 31.13 -53.77
C VAL A 84 -1.16 32.60 -53.94
N THR A 85 0.05 32.95 -53.53
CA THR A 85 0.59 34.31 -53.61
C THR A 85 1.66 34.38 -54.69
N VAL A 86 1.44 35.21 -55.72
CA VAL A 86 2.47 35.47 -56.74
C VAL A 86 3.64 36.21 -56.09
N THR A 87 4.85 35.68 -56.30
CA THR A 87 6.10 36.20 -55.71
C THR A 87 7.09 36.72 -56.75
N ASP A 88 7.05 36.21 -57.99
CA ASP A 88 7.76 36.75 -59.14
C ASP A 88 6.95 36.52 -60.43
N THR A 89 7.16 37.35 -61.45
CA THR A 89 6.58 37.17 -62.79
C THR A 89 7.51 37.74 -63.85
N LYS A 90 8.13 36.84 -64.62
CA LYS A 90 9.10 37.16 -65.66
C LYS A 90 8.51 36.86 -67.04
N THR A 91 8.55 37.83 -67.96
CA THR A 91 8.11 37.63 -69.34
C THR A 91 9.30 37.73 -70.30
N GLU A 92 9.54 36.66 -71.06
CA GLU A 92 10.59 36.57 -72.08
C GLU A 92 9.97 36.12 -73.42
N GLY A 93 9.93 37.05 -74.38
CA GLY A 93 9.28 36.85 -75.68
C GLY A 93 7.77 36.68 -75.55
N GLN A 94 7.24 35.55 -76.02
CA GLN A 94 5.82 35.17 -75.88
C GLN A 94 5.53 34.34 -74.62
N THR A 95 6.52 34.11 -73.76
CA THR A 95 6.43 33.23 -72.59
C THR A 95 6.41 34.05 -71.30
N THR A 96 5.42 33.84 -70.46
CA THR A 96 5.34 34.43 -69.11
C THR A 96 5.43 33.33 -68.07
N THR A 97 6.49 33.39 -67.26
CA THR A 97 6.76 32.48 -66.14
C THR A 97 6.39 33.18 -64.83
N THR A 98 5.48 32.57 -64.07
CA THR A 98 4.99 33.08 -62.80
C THR A 98 5.42 32.14 -61.68
N THR A 99 6.05 32.67 -60.64
CA THR A 99 6.48 31.91 -59.45
C THR A 99 5.60 32.30 -58.27
N SER A 100 4.85 31.35 -57.73
CA SER A 100 3.91 31.57 -56.64
C SER A 100 4.25 30.74 -55.40
N GLN A 101 4.25 31.36 -54.23
CA GLN A 101 4.23 30.63 -52.96
C GLN A 101 2.84 30.04 -52.72
N VAL A 102 2.78 28.83 -52.17
CA VAL A 102 1.53 28.14 -51.85
C VAL A 102 1.49 27.85 -50.34
N GLU A 103 0.49 28.39 -49.63
CA GLU A 103 0.27 28.15 -48.20
C GLU A 103 -1.06 27.42 -47.95
N SER A 104 -1.05 26.35 -47.16
CA SER A 104 -2.29 25.69 -46.70
C SER A 104 -2.71 26.20 -45.32
N LYS A 105 -4.03 26.24 -45.09
CA LYS A 105 -4.63 26.57 -43.79
C LYS A 105 -4.10 25.65 -42.69
N ALA A 106 -4.09 24.34 -42.95
CA ALA A 106 -3.59 23.32 -42.05
C ALA A 106 -2.13 23.52 -41.60
N LEU A 107 -1.23 23.96 -42.50
CA LEU A 107 0.17 24.24 -42.14
C LEU A 107 0.30 25.49 -41.27
N ASN A 108 -0.49 26.53 -41.54
CA ASN A 108 -0.50 27.75 -40.72
C ASN A 108 -1.09 27.50 -39.33
N GLU A 109 -2.16 26.69 -39.22
CA GLU A 109 -2.73 26.24 -37.95
C GLU A 109 -1.76 25.35 -37.16
N ALA A 110 -1.08 24.39 -37.81
CA ALA A 110 -0.10 23.53 -37.15
C ALA A 110 1.10 24.32 -36.60
N LYS A 111 1.61 25.31 -37.34
CA LYS A 111 2.65 26.23 -36.86
C LYS A 111 2.19 27.06 -35.66
N ALA A 112 0.92 27.47 -35.61
CA ALA A 112 0.34 28.18 -34.46
C ALA A 112 0.25 27.27 -33.22
N ALA A 113 -0.30 26.06 -33.38
CA ALA A 113 -0.39 25.06 -32.30
C ALA A 113 0.99 24.68 -31.73
N ALA A 114 2.02 24.55 -32.58
CA ALA A 114 3.39 24.32 -32.15
C ALA A 114 3.97 25.49 -31.34
N LYS A 115 3.68 26.73 -31.74
CA LYS A 115 4.10 27.94 -31.02
C LYS A 115 3.41 28.04 -29.64
N GLU A 116 2.13 27.70 -29.55
CA GLU A 116 1.38 27.65 -28.28
C GLU A 116 1.92 26.56 -27.34
N ALA A 117 2.13 25.35 -27.87
CA ALA A 117 2.74 24.23 -27.15
C ALA A 117 4.22 24.47 -26.80
N LYS A 118 4.86 25.52 -27.34
CA LYS A 118 6.30 25.83 -27.23
C LYS A 118 7.23 24.75 -27.82
N VAL A 119 6.73 23.99 -28.80
CA VAL A 119 7.56 23.09 -29.63
C VAL A 119 8.43 23.94 -30.55
N LYS A 120 9.72 23.59 -30.70
CA LYS A 120 10.63 24.35 -31.56
C LYS A 120 10.34 24.03 -33.03
N ILE A 121 9.87 25.01 -33.79
CA ILE A 121 9.78 24.93 -35.25
C ILE A 121 10.99 25.62 -35.89
N THR A 122 11.58 24.99 -36.91
CA THR A 122 12.74 25.53 -37.65
C THR A 122 12.44 25.55 -39.14
N GLU A 123 12.60 26.71 -39.80
CA GLU A 123 12.42 26.80 -41.26
C GLU A 123 13.67 26.25 -41.99
N THR A 124 13.46 25.44 -43.03
CA THR A 124 14.48 24.89 -43.92
C THR A 124 14.30 25.41 -45.36
N ALA A 125 15.28 25.14 -46.23
CA ALA A 125 15.31 25.69 -47.58
C ALA A 125 14.02 25.41 -48.38
N ASN A 126 13.50 26.45 -49.04
CA ASN A 126 12.32 26.43 -49.89
C ASN A 126 12.36 25.28 -50.91
N GLN A 127 11.21 24.65 -51.16
CA GLN A 127 11.07 23.59 -52.15
C GLN A 127 10.24 24.05 -53.35
N GLN A 128 10.60 23.58 -54.54
CA GLN A 128 9.83 23.78 -55.77
C GLN A 128 8.98 22.54 -56.04
N GLN A 129 7.67 22.75 -56.23
CA GLN A 129 6.68 21.70 -56.42
C GLN A 129 6.12 21.72 -57.85
N PRO A 130 5.73 20.57 -58.42
CA PRO A 130 5.29 20.48 -59.82
C PRO A 130 3.90 21.09 -60.08
N SER A 131 3.07 21.25 -59.04
CA SER A 131 1.74 21.87 -59.15
C SER A 131 1.28 22.43 -57.79
N ILE A 132 0.16 23.17 -57.81
CA ILE A 132 -0.45 23.75 -56.60
C ILE A 132 -0.98 22.64 -55.67
N GLU A 133 -1.52 21.58 -56.26
CA GLU A 133 -2.03 20.40 -55.54
C GLU A 133 -0.88 19.63 -54.87
N ALA A 134 0.28 19.51 -55.53
CA ALA A 134 1.46 18.90 -54.93
C ALA A 134 2.01 19.75 -53.76
N ALA A 135 2.00 21.07 -53.89
CA ALA A 135 2.42 21.99 -52.83
C ALA A 135 1.46 21.98 -51.62
N ASP A 136 0.15 21.90 -51.85
CA ASP A 136 -0.83 21.74 -50.76
C ASP A 136 -0.72 20.37 -50.08
N ALA A 137 -0.50 19.30 -50.85
CA ALA A 137 -0.27 17.96 -50.31
C ALA A 137 0.98 17.91 -49.42
N ASP A 138 2.11 18.49 -49.85
CA ASP A 138 3.32 18.58 -49.02
C ASP A 138 3.09 19.47 -47.78
N ASN A 139 2.46 20.64 -47.93
CA ASN A 139 2.08 21.49 -46.80
C ASN A 139 1.22 20.72 -45.78
N LYS A 140 0.31 19.84 -46.23
CA LYS A 140 -0.54 19.00 -45.38
C LYS A 140 0.25 17.86 -44.71
N VAL A 141 1.26 17.29 -45.36
CA VAL A 141 2.21 16.34 -44.73
C VAL A 141 3.07 17.04 -43.66
N GLN A 142 3.58 18.24 -43.94
CA GLN A 142 4.29 19.05 -42.94
C GLN A 142 3.39 19.37 -41.73
N ALA A 143 2.13 19.75 -41.98
CA ALA A 143 1.15 19.99 -40.91
C ALA A 143 0.93 18.76 -40.03
N GLN A 144 0.83 17.56 -40.62
CA GLN A 144 0.72 16.30 -39.89
C GLN A 144 1.96 16.02 -39.03
N ALA A 145 3.17 16.24 -39.55
CA ALA A 145 4.41 16.04 -38.80
C ALA A 145 4.53 17.00 -37.59
N ILE A 146 4.17 18.27 -37.78
CA ILE A 146 4.14 19.29 -36.72
C ILE A 146 3.08 18.92 -35.66
N ASN A 147 1.84 18.63 -36.08
CA ASN A 147 0.74 18.29 -35.17
C ASN A 147 1.02 16.99 -34.39
N LYS A 148 1.68 15.99 -35.00
CA LYS A 148 2.14 14.80 -34.27
C LYS A 148 3.17 15.17 -33.21
N THR A 149 4.17 16.00 -33.56
CA THR A 149 5.20 16.45 -32.61
C THR A 149 4.59 17.21 -31.42
N VAL A 150 3.56 18.02 -31.67
CA VAL A 150 2.79 18.71 -30.62
C VAL A 150 2.01 17.74 -29.74
N SER A 151 1.32 16.76 -30.33
CA SER A 151 0.58 15.73 -29.61
C SER A 151 1.50 14.86 -28.72
N ASP A 152 2.61 14.37 -29.29
CA ASP A 152 3.64 13.61 -28.57
C ASP A 152 4.20 14.42 -27.39
N TYR A 153 4.48 15.72 -27.59
CA TYR A 153 5.01 16.59 -26.54
C TYR A 153 3.99 16.89 -25.43
N ASN A 154 2.73 17.15 -25.78
CA ASN A 154 1.68 17.37 -24.80
C ASN A 154 1.47 16.13 -23.93
N LYS A 155 1.47 14.93 -24.53
CA LYS A 155 1.47 13.66 -23.77
C LYS A 155 2.71 13.53 -22.87
N ALA A 156 3.91 13.81 -23.37
CA ALA A 156 5.15 13.75 -22.59
C ALA A 156 5.13 14.74 -21.39
N LYS A 157 4.51 15.91 -21.57
CA LYS A 157 4.32 16.93 -20.53
C LYS A 157 3.30 16.49 -19.46
N GLU A 158 2.23 15.80 -19.84
CA GLU A 158 1.29 15.17 -18.90
C GLU A 158 1.95 14.03 -18.11
N GLU A 159 2.66 13.12 -18.79
CA GLU A 159 3.44 12.07 -18.13
C GLU A 159 4.48 12.66 -17.17
N TYR A 160 5.20 13.71 -17.57
CA TYR A 160 6.16 14.43 -16.72
C TYR A 160 5.49 15.02 -15.48
N ALA A 161 4.29 15.58 -15.60
CA ALA A 161 3.54 16.11 -14.45
C ALA A 161 3.13 15.02 -13.44
N GLN A 162 2.86 13.79 -13.88
CA GLN A 162 2.64 12.66 -12.96
C GLN A 162 3.96 12.12 -12.38
N LYS A 163 5.00 12.00 -13.21
CA LYS A 163 6.35 11.58 -12.78
C LYS A 163 6.94 12.52 -11.72
N GLN A 164 6.71 13.83 -11.82
CA GLN A 164 7.11 14.82 -10.80
C GLN A 164 6.34 14.65 -9.48
N LYS A 165 5.03 14.32 -9.50
CA LYS A 165 4.29 14.01 -8.26
C LYS A 165 4.83 12.76 -7.56
N GLN A 166 5.13 11.72 -8.34
CA GLN A 166 5.70 10.48 -7.82
C GLN A 166 7.09 10.74 -7.22
N TYR A 167 7.97 11.46 -7.95
CA TYR A 167 9.29 11.88 -7.46
C TYR A 167 9.23 12.63 -6.12
N GLN A 168 8.29 13.56 -5.93
CA GLN A 168 8.16 14.27 -4.65
C GLN A 168 7.73 13.33 -3.50
N LYS A 169 6.81 12.40 -3.76
CA LYS A 169 6.42 11.36 -2.78
C LYS A 169 7.61 10.46 -2.43
N ASP A 170 8.34 9.99 -3.43
CA ASP A 170 9.53 9.14 -3.26
C ASP A 170 10.65 9.89 -2.50
N LEU A 171 10.74 11.22 -2.68
CA LEU A 171 11.71 12.08 -2.01
C LEU A 171 11.33 12.35 -0.54
N GLU A 172 10.05 12.31 -0.18
CA GLU A 172 9.58 12.34 1.21
C GLU A 172 9.82 10.99 1.91
N ASP A 173 9.49 9.88 1.23
CA ASP A 173 9.76 8.50 1.69
C ASP A 173 11.26 8.25 1.90
N TYR A 174 12.11 8.64 0.95
CA TYR A 174 13.57 8.60 1.07
C TYR A 174 14.09 9.34 2.32
N LYS A 175 13.54 10.53 2.63
CA LYS A 175 13.96 11.30 3.82
C LYS A 175 13.59 10.60 5.12
N SER A 176 12.40 9.97 5.20
CA SER A 176 12.04 9.13 6.36
C SER A 176 13.01 7.96 6.50
N LYS A 177 13.17 7.18 5.43
CA LYS A 177 13.99 5.96 5.43
C LYS A 177 15.45 6.25 5.72
N LYS A 178 16.00 7.38 5.26
CA LYS A 178 17.35 7.81 5.63
C LYS A 178 17.44 8.18 7.12
N ALA A 179 16.49 8.93 7.68
CA ALA A 179 16.50 9.23 9.12
C ALA A 179 16.43 7.95 9.98
N GLU A 180 15.61 6.97 9.58
CA GLU A 180 15.52 5.66 10.21
C GLU A 180 16.83 4.85 10.08
N TYR A 181 17.45 4.87 8.90
CA TYR A 181 18.73 4.23 8.63
C TYR A 181 19.85 4.75 9.54
N GLU A 182 20.02 6.07 9.66
CA GLU A 182 21.07 6.67 10.50
C GLU A 182 20.89 6.30 11.99
N ILE A 183 19.65 6.26 12.48
CA ILE A 183 19.31 5.85 13.86
C ILE A 183 19.63 4.37 14.08
N ALA A 184 19.21 3.50 13.15
CA ALA A 184 19.48 2.06 13.21
C ALA A 184 20.99 1.77 13.09
N LYS A 185 21.71 2.48 12.22
CA LYS A 185 23.15 2.31 12.02
C LYS A 185 23.92 2.69 13.28
N LYS A 186 23.60 3.84 13.89
CA LYS A 186 24.21 4.24 15.17
C LYS A 186 23.93 3.23 16.28
N ALA A 187 22.68 2.75 16.40
CA ALA A 187 22.32 1.75 17.40
C ALA A 187 23.10 0.43 17.21
N TYR A 188 23.25 -0.02 15.96
CA TYR A 188 24.04 -1.19 15.60
C TYR A 188 25.54 -1.01 15.91
N GLU A 189 26.14 0.10 15.51
CA GLU A 189 27.55 0.39 15.79
C GLU A 189 27.85 0.47 17.29
N ASP A 190 26.98 1.10 18.07
CA ASP A 190 27.14 1.18 19.52
C ASP A 190 26.98 -0.20 20.17
N TYR A 191 26.04 -1.02 19.71
CA TYR A 191 25.92 -2.43 20.13
C TYR A 191 27.18 -3.25 19.80
N GLN A 192 27.75 -3.11 18.59
CA GLN A 192 29.00 -3.81 18.24
C GLN A 192 30.20 -3.38 19.10
N LYS A 193 30.27 -2.10 19.53
CA LYS A 193 31.29 -1.62 20.48
C LYS A 193 31.13 -2.27 21.85
N GLU A 194 29.90 -2.44 22.34
CA GLU A 194 29.61 -3.14 23.60
C GLU A 194 29.91 -4.64 23.54
N VAL A 195 29.56 -5.30 22.42
CA VAL A 195 29.91 -6.71 22.15
C VAL A 195 31.42 -6.91 22.17
N ALA A 196 32.19 -6.07 21.45
CA ALA A 196 33.65 -6.11 21.45
C ALA A 196 34.27 -5.84 22.83
N ALA A 197 33.58 -5.11 23.71
CA ALA A 197 34.00 -4.86 25.09
C ALA A 197 33.54 -5.93 26.10
N GLY A 198 32.65 -6.86 25.71
CA GLY A 198 32.09 -7.91 26.56
C GLY A 198 31.24 -7.39 27.74
N LYS A 199 30.59 -6.23 27.59
CA LYS A 199 29.92 -5.48 28.67
C LYS A 199 28.57 -4.94 28.21
N ALA A 200 27.76 -4.43 29.16
CA ALA A 200 26.43 -3.86 28.89
C ALA A 200 25.56 -4.80 28.01
N ALA A 201 24.91 -4.32 26.94
CA ALA A 201 24.15 -5.18 26.04
C ALA A 201 25.04 -6.16 25.27
N GLY A 202 26.33 -5.88 25.12
CA GLY A 202 27.31 -6.83 24.57
C GLY A 202 27.36 -8.18 25.29
N ARG A 203 26.90 -8.24 26.55
CA ARG A 203 26.70 -9.50 27.29
C ARG A 203 25.70 -10.45 26.60
N VAL A 204 24.77 -9.94 25.78
CA VAL A 204 23.77 -10.74 25.04
C VAL A 204 24.46 -11.71 24.09
N GLU A 205 25.52 -11.30 23.39
CA GLU A 205 26.32 -12.21 22.56
C GLU A 205 27.40 -12.95 23.37
N THR A 206 28.05 -12.28 24.33
CA THR A 206 29.30 -12.78 24.94
C THR A 206 29.13 -13.56 26.25
N ALA A 207 27.98 -13.45 26.92
CA ALA A 207 27.75 -14.01 28.25
C ALA A 207 26.40 -14.74 28.41
N GLN A 208 25.52 -14.69 27.41
CA GLN A 208 24.28 -15.49 27.39
C GLN A 208 24.61 -16.98 27.47
N SER A 209 23.94 -17.69 28.36
CA SER A 209 23.99 -19.16 28.45
C SER A 209 22.63 -19.77 28.75
N LEU A 210 21.56 -18.97 28.84
CA LEU A 210 20.19 -19.46 28.78
C LEU A 210 19.78 -19.59 27.31
N VAL A 211 19.45 -20.81 26.90
CA VAL A 211 18.66 -21.09 25.70
C VAL A 211 17.25 -21.40 26.19
N PHE A 212 16.31 -20.53 25.86
CA PHE A 212 14.89 -20.64 26.21
C PHE A 212 14.14 -19.79 25.18
N ARG A 213 13.74 -20.38 24.04
CA ARG A 213 13.33 -19.63 22.83
C ARG A 213 11.91 -19.95 22.36
N SER A 214 11.60 -21.22 22.17
CA SER A 214 10.23 -21.72 22.02
C SER A 214 10.18 -23.19 22.45
N GLU A 215 9.10 -23.55 23.13
CA GLU A 215 8.78 -24.89 23.61
C GLU A 215 7.35 -25.27 23.19
N PRO A 216 7.09 -25.42 21.88
CA PRO A 216 5.73 -25.62 21.35
C PRO A 216 5.20 -27.04 21.62
N GLU A 217 5.98 -27.90 22.27
CA GLU A 217 5.53 -29.18 22.81
C GLU A 217 5.26 -29.17 24.33
N ALA A 218 5.51 -28.04 25.01
CA ALA A 218 5.41 -27.96 26.46
C ALA A 218 4.00 -28.31 26.95
N THR A 219 3.95 -29.03 28.08
CA THR A 219 2.69 -29.38 28.76
C THR A 219 2.53 -28.60 30.06
N MET A 220 1.39 -27.92 30.20
CA MET A 220 1.11 -26.99 31.29
C MET A 220 0.17 -27.60 32.34
N THR A 221 0.44 -27.36 33.62
CA THR A 221 -0.44 -27.63 34.76
C THR A 221 -0.53 -26.38 35.62
N ILE A 222 -1.73 -26.00 36.05
CA ILE A 222 -2.00 -24.73 36.76
C ILE A 222 -2.64 -25.03 38.12
N GLU A 223 -2.09 -24.40 39.16
CA GLU A 223 -2.60 -24.43 40.53
C GLU A 223 -3.04 -23.02 40.96
N GLY A 224 -4.07 -22.92 41.80
CA GLY A 224 -4.58 -21.66 42.35
C GLY A 224 -5.74 -21.02 41.56
N VAL A 225 -5.95 -21.38 40.29
CA VAL A 225 -7.09 -20.87 39.50
C VAL A 225 -8.40 -21.54 39.91
N SER A 226 -9.45 -20.73 40.13
CA SER A 226 -10.82 -21.17 40.48
C SER A 226 -11.91 -20.72 39.48
N GLN A 227 -11.51 -20.05 38.40
CA GLN A 227 -12.38 -19.39 37.41
C GLN A 227 -11.80 -19.55 36.00
N TYR A 228 -11.83 -20.76 35.45
CA TYR A 228 -11.46 -21.02 34.05
C TYR A 228 -12.59 -20.57 33.12
N LEU A 229 -12.26 -19.86 32.04
CA LEU A 229 -13.25 -19.45 31.03
C LEU A 229 -13.73 -20.67 30.25
N THR A 230 -15.04 -20.81 30.01
CA THR A 230 -15.57 -21.93 29.20
C THR A 230 -15.09 -21.84 27.74
N LYS A 231 -14.98 -22.98 27.06
CA LYS A 231 -14.56 -23.02 25.65
C LYS A 231 -15.61 -22.40 24.74
N GLU A 232 -16.87 -22.48 25.15
CA GLU A 232 -18.04 -21.83 24.57
C GLU A 232 -17.92 -20.31 24.65
N ALA A 233 -17.58 -19.75 25.82
CA ALA A 233 -17.37 -18.32 25.99
C ALA A 233 -16.12 -17.82 25.24
N ARG A 234 -15.01 -18.59 25.23
CA ARG A 234 -13.83 -18.29 24.39
C ARG A 234 -14.21 -18.24 22.91
N ALA A 235 -14.94 -19.24 22.41
CA ALA A 235 -15.38 -19.31 21.01
C ALA A 235 -16.35 -18.18 20.62
N ALA A 236 -17.27 -17.81 21.52
CA ALA A 236 -18.21 -16.70 21.29
C ALA A 236 -17.52 -15.32 21.24
N ASN A 237 -16.40 -15.15 21.95
CA ASN A 237 -15.65 -13.89 21.98
C ASN A 237 -14.55 -13.81 20.91
N LYS A 238 -13.97 -14.93 20.47
CA LYS A 238 -12.89 -14.98 19.46
C LYS A 238 -13.09 -14.13 18.18
N PRO A 239 -14.32 -13.91 17.64
CA PRO A 239 -14.53 -13.04 16.46
C PRO A 239 -14.49 -11.53 16.75
N LYS A 240 -14.35 -11.11 18.02
CA LYS A 240 -14.28 -9.70 18.42
C LYS A 240 -12.88 -9.12 18.20
N ASP A 241 -12.81 -7.79 18.19
CA ASP A 241 -11.56 -7.04 18.34
C ASP A 241 -10.83 -7.44 19.65
N ILE A 242 -9.49 -7.41 19.67
CA ILE A 242 -8.68 -7.87 20.80
C ILE A 242 -9.03 -7.12 22.10
N LEU A 243 -9.34 -5.82 22.03
CA LEU A 243 -9.75 -5.05 23.21
C LEU A 243 -11.11 -5.53 23.74
N GLU A 244 -12.04 -5.90 22.85
CA GLU A 244 -13.36 -6.42 23.21
C GLU A 244 -13.35 -7.89 23.63
N GLN A 245 -12.27 -8.64 23.34
CA GLN A 245 -12.00 -9.96 23.93
C GLN A 245 -11.52 -9.83 25.38
N PHE A 246 -10.74 -8.81 25.71
CA PHE A 246 -10.25 -8.56 27.08
C PHE A 246 -11.10 -7.57 27.90
N ASN A 247 -12.17 -7.03 27.30
CA ASN A 247 -13.19 -6.26 27.99
C ASN A 247 -13.97 -7.15 28.99
N THR A 248 -13.59 -7.10 30.26
CA THR A 248 -14.19 -7.91 31.34
C THR A 248 -15.70 -7.70 31.50
N ASP A 249 -16.24 -6.54 31.11
CA ASP A 249 -17.68 -6.26 31.16
C ASP A 249 -18.51 -7.14 30.20
N ASN A 250 -17.86 -7.74 29.20
CA ASN A 250 -18.49 -8.67 28.26
C ASN A 250 -18.73 -10.08 28.84
N TYR A 251 -18.30 -10.36 30.09
CA TYR A 251 -18.32 -11.69 30.68
C TYR A 251 -19.17 -11.77 31.95
N SER A 252 -19.87 -12.89 32.13
CA SER A 252 -20.73 -13.21 33.26
C SER A 252 -20.13 -14.32 34.13
N ASN A 253 -20.67 -14.55 35.34
CA ASN A 253 -20.23 -15.68 36.17
C ASN A 253 -20.55 -17.06 35.56
N SER A 254 -21.53 -17.14 34.65
CA SER A 254 -21.84 -18.36 33.88
C SER A 254 -20.82 -18.71 32.80
N ASP A 255 -19.96 -17.76 32.41
CA ASP A 255 -18.87 -18.00 31.45
C ASP A 255 -17.64 -18.64 32.11
N TYR A 256 -17.67 -18.92 33.42
CA TYR A 256 -16.57 -19.49 34.18
C TYR A 256 -16.93 -20.80 34.89
N VAL A 257 -15.97 -21.72 34.94
CA VAL A 257 -16.04 -23.02 35.63
C VAL A 257 -14.83 -23.21 36.56
N SER A 258 -15.02 -24.00 37.63
CA SER A 258 -13.95 -24.28 38.61
C SER A 258 -13.03 -25.43 38.21
N GLN A 259 -13.48 -26.31 37.32
CA GLN A 259 -12.66 -27.37 36.72
C GLN A 259 -12.10 -26.88 35.39
N ASN A 260 -10.82 -27.16 35.11
CA ASN A 260 -10.16 -26.70 33.90
C ASN A 260 -10.72 -27.43 32.64
N PRO A 261 -11.33 -26.73 31.67
CA PRO A 261 -11.81 -27.34 30.42
C PRO A 261 -10.72 -27.45 29.34
N TYR A 262 -9.53 -26.89 29.59
CA TYR A 262 -8.38 -26.90 28.67
C TYR A 262 -7.46 -28.10 28.97
N THR A 263 -6.98 -28.73 27.90
CA THR A 263 -5.99 -29.80 27.97
C THR A 263 -4.59 -29.22 28.30
N PRO A 264 -3.65 -30.02 28.83
CA PRO A 264 -2.29 -29.55 29.10
C PRO A 264 -1.49 -29.05 27.88
N LYS A 265 -2.02 -29.12 26.65
CA LYS A 265 -1.36 -28.74 25.39
C LYS A 265 -2.05 -27.60 24.64
N GLU A 266 -2.92 -26.83 25.29
CA GLU A 266 -3.59 -25.69 24.67
C GLU A 266 -3.57 -24.45 25.57
N ASP A 267 -3.55 -23.28 24.94
CA ASP A 267 -3.56 -21.99 25.64
C ASP A 267 -4.83 -21.86 26.47
N THR A 268 -4.64 -21.60 27.77
CA THR A 268 -5.66 -21.81 28.81
C THR A 268 -6.17 -20.46 29.31
N TRP A 269 -7.49 -20.25 29.24
CA TRP A 269 -8.11 -18.98 29.60
C TRP A 269 -8.75 -19.02 30.98
N PHE A 270 -8.51 -18.00 31.79
CA PHE A 270 -9.07 -17.87 33.13
C PHE A 270 -9.12 -16.41 33.61
N LYS A 271 -9.84 -16.19 34.70
CA LYS A 271 -9.96 -14.92 35.40
C LYS A 271 -9.17 -14.98 36.71
N MET A 272 -8.24 -14.04 36.91
CA MET A 272 -7.58 -13.82 38.20
C MET A 272 -8.25 -12.66 38.95
N LYS A 273 -8.23 -12.70 40.27
CA LYS A 273 -8.61 -11.59 41.16
C LYS A 273 -7.38 -10.98 41.83
N VAL A 274 -7.44 -9.69 42.14
CA VAL A 274 -6.36 -8.99 42.87
C VAL A 274 -6.13 -9.68 44.22
N GLY A 275 -4.88 -10.06 44.46
CA GLY A 275 -4.44 -10.87 45.60
C GLY A 275 -4.18 -12.34 45.25
N ASP A 276 -4.79 -12.88 44.18
CA ASP A 276 -4.57 -14.26 43.75
C ASP A 276 -3.11 -14.47 43.32
N GLN A 277 -2.54 -15.60 43.74
CA GLN A 277 -1.27 -16.12 43.23
C GLN A 277 -1.50 -17.52 42.67
N ILE A 278 -1.06 -17.74 41.44
CA ILE A 278 -1.10 -19.02 40.75
C ILE A 278 0.31 -19.59 40.59
N THR A 279 0.41 -20.92 40.54
CA THR A 279 1.64 -21.64 40.23
C THR A 279 1.41 -22.44 38.97
N VAL A 280 2.31 -22.31 38.00
CA VAL A 280 2.21 -22.96 36.68
C VAL A 280 3.43 -23.83 36.48
N THR A 281 3.24 -25.13 36.29
CA THR A 281 4.32 -26.07 35.99
C THR A 281 4.27 -26.46 34.52
N TYR A 282 5.31 -26.09 33.79
CA TYR A 282 5.55 -26.48 32.40
C TYR A 282 6.51 -27.66 32.35
N ASN A 283 6.10 -28.75 31.73
CA ASN A 283 6.87 -29.98 31.52
C ASN A 283 7.05 -30.24 30.02
N ASN A 284 7.68 -31.37 29.66
CA ASN A 284 7.96 -31.77 28.28
C ASN A 284 8.86 -30.79 27.49
N ILE A 285 9.68 -30.01 28.19
CA ILE A 285 10.66 -29.07 27.63
C ILE A 285 11.69 -29.82 26.77
N LYS A 286 11.95 -29.31 25.54
CA LYS A 286 12.77 -29.96 24.49
C LYS A 286 13.99 -29.15 24.10
N ASN A 287 13.82 -27.85 23.89
CA ASN A 287 14.75 -26.98 23.17
C ASN A 287 15.64 -26.13 24.09
N SER A 288 15.36 -26.14 25.39
CA SER A 288 15.92 -25.21 26.37
C SER A 288 17.04 -25.80 27.22
N SER A 289 18.02 -24.97 27.55
CA SER A 289 19.18 -25.32 28.39
C SER A 289 19.74 -24.09 29.12
N TYR A 290 20.50 -24.32 30.19
CA TYR A 290 21.31 -23.30 30.86
C TYR A 290 22.74 -23.81 31.06
N MET A 291 23.74 -23.09 30.53
CA MET A 291 25.15 -23.50 30.53
C MET A 291 25.34 -24.95 30.01
N ASN A 292 24.69 -25.27 28.90
CA ASN A 292 24.61 -26.60 28.27
C ASN A 292 23.94 -27.72 29.10
N LYS A 293 23.44 -27.45 30.32
CA LYS A 293 22.53 -28.37 31.02
C LYS A 293 21.11 -28.21 30.48
N LYS A 294 20.48 -29.29 30.04
CA LYS A 294 19.08 -29.26 29.58
C LYS A 294 18.12 -28.85 30.71
N ILE A 295 17.14 -28.02 30.36
CA ILE A 295 16.00 -27.69 31.22
C ILE A 295 14.92 -28.75 30.97
N SER A 296 14.43 -29.40 32.03
CA SER A 296 13.39 -30.44 31.95
C SER A 296 11.98 -29.91 32.21
N LYS A 297 11.90 -28.88 33.06
CA LYS A 297 10.69 -28.32 33.65
C LYS A 297 10.93 -26.85 33.99
N VAL A 298 9.89 -26.02 33.83
CA VAL A 298 9.85 -24.63 34.30
C VAL A 298 8.68 -24.49 35.27
N VAL A 299 8.88 -23.83 36.40
CA VAL A 299 7.79 -23.41 37.29
C VAL A 299 7.73 -21.89 37.28
N SER A 300 6.57 -21.36 36.92
CA SER A 300 6.27 -19.93 36.89
C SER A 300 5.23 -19.60 37.94
N THR A 301 5.50 -18.65 38.83
CA THR A 301 4.44 -18.04 39.66
C THR A 301 3.97 -16.74 39.03
N TYR A 302 2.68 -16.44 39.17
CA TYR A 302 2.09 -15.16 38.78
C TYR A 302 1.15 -14.70 39.88
N LYS A 303 1.26 -13.43 40.31
CA LYS A 303 0.41 -12.82 41.33
C LYS A 303 -0.16 -11.50 40.84
N LEU A 304 -1.48 -11.36 40.85
CA LEU A 304 -2.15 -10.12 40.45
C LEU A 304 -2.16 -9.11 41.60
N ASN A 305 -1.46 -7.98 41.42
CA ASN A 305 -1.33 -6.91 42.42
C ASN A 305 -2.39 -5.81 42.25
N SER A 306 -2.76 -5.51 41.00
CA SER A 306 -3.80 -4.52 40.66
C SER A 306 -4.37 -4.81 39.27
N THR A 307 -5.52 -4.21 38.97
CA THR A 307 -6.21 -4.25 37.67
C THR A 307 -6.81 -2.87 37.36
N THR A 308 -7.31 -2.67 36.14
CA THR A 308 -8.07 -1.48 35.72
C THR A 308 -9.60 -1.65 35.85
N SER A 309 -10.09 -2.83 36.22
CA SER A 309 -11.53 -3.10 36.42
C SER A 309 -12.00 -2.77 37.84
N ASN A 310 -13.29 -2.45 37.98
CA ASN A 310 -13.91 -2.12 39.28
C ASN A 310 -14.34 -3.34 40.11
N ASP A 311 -14.34 -4.55 39.56
CA ASP A 311 -14.60 -5.80 40.31
C ASP A 311 -13.31 -6.42 40.90
N GLY A 312 -12.14 -5.86 40.55
CA GLY A 312 -10.84 -6.35 41.00
C GLY A 312 -10.38 -7.61 40.28
N THR A 313 -10.84 -7.87 39.05
CA THR A 313 -10.44 -9.03 38.25
C THR A 313 -9.72 -8.66 36.94
N THR A 314 -9.17 -9.66 36.25
CA THR A 314 -8.59 -9.52 34.91
C THR A 314 -8.75 -10.84 34.17
N LEU A 315 -8.92 -10.79 32.84
CA LEU A 315 -8.90 -11.95 31.98
C LEU A 315 -7.47 -12.26 31.53
N VAL A 316 -7.14 -13.55 31.48
CA VAL A 316 -5.82 -14.07 31.13
C VAL A 316 -5.96 -15.12 30.04
N GLU A 317 -5.16 -15.00 28.96
CA GLU A 317 -4.73 -16.13 28.14
C GLU A 317 -3.31 -16.50 28.57
N LEU A 318 -3.16 -17.69 29.16
CA LEU A 318 -1.87 -18.22 29.54
C LEU A 318 -1.41 -19.21 28.48
N PHE A 319 -0.27 -18.92 27.85
CA PHE A 319 0.25 -19.75 26.77
C PHE A 319 0.83 -21.05 27.31
N HIS A 320 0.60 -22.16 26.59
CA HIS A 320 1.18 -23.45 26.96
C HIS A 320 2.67 -23.54 26.64
N ASP A 321 3.16 -22.78 25.65
CA ASP A 321 4.59 -22.48 25.45
C ASP A 321 5.01 -21.37 26.44
N PRO A 322 5.84 -21.67 27.46
CA PRO A 322 6.22 -20.68 28.48
C PRO A 322 7.06 -19.52 27.92
N THR A 323 7.65 -19.61 26.73
CA THR A 323 8.43 -18.49 26.14
C THR A 323 7.54 -17.38 25.57
N LYS A 324 6.27 -17.70 25.27
CA LYS A 324 5.20 -16.73 24.97
C LYS A 324 4.60 -16.12 26.24
N THR A 325 4.79 -16.77 27.39
CA THR A 325 4.41 -16.29 28.73
C THR A 325 2.89 -16.01 28.88
N ILE A 326 2.41 -14.76 28.79
CA ILE A 326 1.03 -14.41 29.19
C ILE A 326 0.45 -13.21 28.42
N PHE A 327 -0.78 -13.33 27.92
CA PHE A 327 -1.61 -12.19 27.51
C PHE A 327 -2.61 -11.87 28.61
N ILE A 328 -2.65 -10.61 29.06
CA ILE A 328 -3.53 -10.16 30.14
C ILE A 328 -4.36 -8.94 29.71
N GLY A 329 -5.56 -8.79 30.25
CA GLY A 329 -6.34 -7.58 30.05
C GLY A 329 -7.60 -7.46 30.92
N ALA A 330 -8.15 -6.26 30.96
CA ALA A 330 -9.37 -5.92 31.69
C ALA A 330 -10.05 -4.68 31.11
N GLN A 331 -11.32 -4.44 31.46
CA GLN A 331 -11.94 -3.13 31.24
C GLN A 331 -11.14 -2.03 31.96
N THR A 332 -11.10 -0.82 31.39
CA THR A 332 -10.63 0.38 32.08
C THR A 332 -11.84 1.12 32.66
N ALA A 333 -12.13 0.90 33.94
CA ALA A 333 -13.41 1.29 34.51
C ALA A 333 -13.47 2.76 35.02
N ASN A 334 -12.31 3.36 35.32
CA ASN A 334 -12.20 4.67 35.96
C ASN A 334 -11.53 5.73 35.08
N GLU A 335 -11.77 7.00 35.42
CA GLU A 335 -11.21 8.17 34.73
C GLU A 335 -9.85 8.59 35.31
N GLY A 336 -9.09 9.36 34.52
CA GLY A 336 -7.85 10.01 35.00
C GLY A 336 -6.57 9.19 34.83
N ARG A 337 -6.61 8.04 34.13
CA ARG A 337 -5.44 7.30 33.64
C ARG A 337 -4.45 6.82 34.74
N LYS A 338 -4.96 6.53 35.95
CA LYS A 338 -4.14 6.14 37.13
C LYS A 338 -4.08 4.64 37.41
N ASP A 339 -5.13 3.91 37.05
CA ASP A 339 -5.21 2.48 37.33
C ASP A 339 -4.34 1.70 36.34
N GLN A 340 -3.83 0.55 36.79
CA GLN A 340 -2.95 -0.31 36.00
C GLN A 340 -3.20 -1.78 36.34
N ILE A 341 -3.08 -2.66 35.34
CA ILE A 341 -2.87 -4.08 35.55
C ILE A 341 -1.42 -4.26 36.01
N SER A 342 -1.18 -5.02 37.07
CA SER A 342 0.17 -5.26 37.59
C SER A 342 0.30 -6.70 38.09
N VAL A 343 1.29 -7.42 37.58
CA VAL A 343 1.53 -8.83 37.92
C VAL A 343 2.98 -9.02 38.33
N THR A 344 3.20 -9.52 39.55
CA THR A 344 4.52 -10.02 39.97
C THR A 344 4.67 -11.46 39.50
N MET A 345 5.81 -11.80 38.90
CA MET A 345 6.12 -13.15 38.45
C MET A 345 7.53 -13.58 38.82
N GLN A 346 7.73 -14.89 38.89
CA GLN A 346 9.04 -15.51 39.11
C GLN A 346 9.13 -16.81 38.30
N LEU A 347 10.26 -17.02 37.62
CA LEU A 347 10.57 -18.22 36.84
C LEU A 347 11.64 -19.06 37.54
N THR A 348 11.38 -20.35 37.73
CA THR A 348 12.34 -21.33 38.24
C THR A 348 12.56 -22.44 37.22
N PHE A 349 13.78 -22.55 36.70
CA PHE A 349 14.18 -23.60 35.76
C PHE A 349 14.74 -24.81 36.53
N PHE A 350 14.45 -26.02 36.06
CA PHE A 350 14.91 -27.26 36.68
C PHE A 350 15.67 -28.14 35.68
N ASP A 351 16.69 -28.85 36.14
CA ASP A 351 17.45 -29.79 35.31
C ASP A 351 16.79 -31.18 35.22
N GLU A 352 17.40 -32.13 34.51
CA GLU A 352 16.82 -33.46 34.29
C GLU A 352 16.73 -34.35 35.56
N ASN A 353 17.38 -33.97 36.66
CA ASN A 353 17.20 -34.62 37.96
C ASN A 353 15.98 -34.07 38.71
N GLY A 354 15.47 -32.90 38.28
CA GLY A 354 14.42 -32.16 38.96
C GLY A 354 14.93 -31.14 39.98
N ASP A 355 16.24 -30.85 40.00
CA ASP A 355 16.87 -29.86 40.87
C ASP A 355 16.76 -28.43 40.30
N PRO A 356 16.57 -27.38 41.14
CA PRO A 356 16.58 -25.99 40.69
C PRO A 356 17.94 -25.56 40.11
N ILE A 357 17.92 -24.95 38.92
CA ILE A 357 19.13 -24.47 38.25
C ILE A 357 19.60 -23.15 38.87
N ASN A 358 20.82 -23.15 39.41
CA ASN A 358 21.43 -21.94 39.96
C ASN A 358 21.84 -20.93 38.87
N LEU A 359 21.20 -19.75 38.88
CA LEU A 359 21.44 -18.66 37.92
C LEU A 359 22.52 -17.64 38.39
N SER A 360 23.16 -17.84 39.54
CA SER A 360 24.09 -16.87 40.15
C SER A 360 25.35 -16.55 39.32
N GLY A 361 25.60 -17.27 38.22
CA GLY A 361 26.63 -16.94 37.23
C GLY A 361 26.33 -15.65 36.44
N ASN A 362 25.09 -15.13 36.51
CA ASN A 362 24.65 -13.94 35.77
C ASN A 362 24.68 -14.14 34.23
N ASN A 363 24.54 -15.39 33.78
CA ASN A 363 24.53 -15.79 32.37
C ASN A 363 23.12 -16.01 31.80
N ALA A 364 22.07 -15.88 32.60
CA ALA A 364 20.69 -15.93 32.12
C ALA A 364 20.25 -14.51 31.75
N ILE A 365 20.30 -14.18 30.46
CA ILE A 365 19.84 -12.87 29.96
C ILE A 365 18.47 -13.07 29.34
N MET A 366 17.49 -12.29 29.79
CA MET A 366 16.10 -12.41 29.38
C MET A 366 15.60 -11.13 28.71
N SER A 367 14.79 -11.29 27.67
CA SER A 367 14.14 -10.22 26.92
C SER A 367 13.07 -9.55 27.77
N LEU A 368 12.96 -8.23 27.62
CA LEU A 368 11.86 -7.39 28.08
C LEU A 368 11.46 -6.49 26.90
N SER A 369 11.08 -7.15 25.81
CA SER A 369 10.64 -6.58 24.53
C SER A 369 9.17 -6.16 24.58
N SER A 370 8.70 -5.36 23.61
CA SER A 370 7.30 -4.88 23.54
C SER A 370 6.92 -4.16 24.84
N LEU A 371 7.59 -3.02 25.07
CA LEU A 371 7.28 -2.08 26.16
C LEU A 371 6.81 -0.77 25.53
N ASN A 372 5.55 -0.77 25.12
CA ASN A 372 4.95 0.26 24.30
C ASN A 372 4.54 1.45 25.17
N HIS A 373 4.69 2.64 24.59
CA HIS A 373 4.16 3.89 25.12
C HIS A 373 3.47 4.62 23.96
N TRP A 374 2.14 4.73 24.03
CA TRP A 374 1.35 5.50 23.07
C TRP A 374 0.51 6.57 23.76
N LYS A 375 0.56 7.79 23.21
CA LYS A 375 -0.18 8.96 23.68
C LYS A 375 -1.21 9.38 22.64
N THR A 376 -2.49 9.19 22.94
CA THR A 376 -3.59 9.49 22.01
C THR A 376 -4.76 10.19 22.71
N ALA A 377 -5.83 10.47 21.96
CA ALA A 377 -7.11 10.91 22.51
C ALA A 377 -7.85 9.82 23.34
N TYR A 378 -7.26 8.62 23.49
CA TYR A 378 -7.83 7.45 24.15
C TYR A 378 -6.96 6.90 25.30
N GLY A 379 -5.81 7.53 25.58
CA GLY A 379 -4.90 7.10 26.65
C GLY A 379 -3.57 7.82 26.66
N ASP A 380 -2.85 7.60 27.76
CA ASP A 380 -1.41 7.85 27.93
C ASP A 380 -0.80 6.52 28.37
N HIS A 381 -0.88 5.53 27.50
CA HIS A 381 -0.64 4.13 27.80
C HIS A 381 0.86 3.88 27.93
N ILE A 382 1.28 3.19 28.99
CA ILE A 382 2.69 2.86 29.22
C ILE A 382 2.82 1.46 29.83
N GLU A 383 3.50 0.56 29.12
CA GLU A 383 3.94 -0.75 29.59
C GLU A 383 5.30 -0.65 30.30
N LYS A 384 5.46 -1.37 31.41
CA LYS A 384 6.58 -1.19 32.35
C LYS A 384 6.99 -2.49 33.00
N VAL A 385 8.27 -2.61 33.38
CA VAL A 385 8.78 -3.73 34.19
C VAL A 385 9.62 -3.21 35.35
N ASN A 386 9.18 -3.48 36.59
CA ASN A 386 10.00 -3.34 37.78
C ASN A 386 10.85 -4.60 37.95
N LEU A 387 12.17 -4.45 38.03
CA LEU A 387 13.13 -5.55 37.93
C LEU A 387 13.29 -6.36 39.23
N GLY A 388 12.84 -5.83 40.37
CA GLY A 388 13.06 -6.44 41.68
C GLY A 388 14.55 -6.68 41.95
N GLY A 389 14.91 -7.92 42.27
CA GLY A 389 16.31 -8.32 42.51
C GLY A 389 17.14 -8.62 41.25
N ASN A 390 16.60 -8.40 40.05
CA ASN A 390 17.28 -8.62 38.78
C ASN A 390 18.02 -7.34 38.31
N GLU A 391 18.80 -7.41 37.23
CA GLU A 391 19.67 -6.31 36.79
C GLU A 391 19.37 -5.89 35.35
N PHE A 392 19.16 -4.58 35.12
CA PHE A 392 18.84 -4.04 33.79
C PHE A 392 20.01 -4.21 32.81
N VAL A 393 19.67 -4.56 31.57
CA VAL A 393 20.57 -4.50 30.42
C VAL A 393 19.92 -3.54 29.41
N LYS A 394 20.36 -2.27 29.44
CA LYS A 394 19.95 -1.24 28.48
C LYS A 394 20.37 -1.64 27.08
N ILE A 395 19.44 -1.62 26.13
CA ILE A 395 19.72 -1.90 24.72
C ILE A 395 20.10 -0.59 23.99
N PRO A 396 21.24 -0.52 23.26
CA PRO A 396 21.64 0.66 22.50
C PRO A 396 20.56 1.09 21.49
N GLY A 397 20.27 2.40 21.45
CA GLY A 397 19.23 2.98 20.60
C GLY A 397 17.78 2.69 21.01
N SER A 398 17.54 1.93 22.09
CA SER A 398 16.19 1.70 22.61
C SER A 398 15.59 2.93 23.31
N SER A 399 14.29 3.12 23.12
CA SER A 399 13.45 4.09 23.85
C SER A 399 13.27 3.72 25.32
N VAL A 400 13.34 2.42 25.65
CA VAL A 400 13.18 1.89 27.02
C VAL A 400 14.41 2.22 27.85
N ASP A 401 14.24 2.89 28.99
CA ASP A 401 15.31 3.18 29.94
C ASP A 401 14.88 2.95 31.40
N LEU A 402 15.84 3.07 32.33
CA LEU A 402 15.62 2.84 33.76
C LEU A 402 15.18 4.11 34.47
N HIS A 403 14.04 4.02 35.17
CA HIS A 403 13.37 5.12 35.84
C HIS A 403 13.04 4.72 37.29
N GLY A 404 14.03 4.90 38.18
CA GLY A 404 14.03 4.24 39.50
C GLY A 404 14.33 2.76 39.33
N ASP A 405 13.53 1.89 39.94
CA ASP A 405 13.68 0.42 39.84
C ASP A 405 12.89 -0.19 38.66
N THR A 406 12.29 0.66 37.83
CA THR A 406 11.32 0.28 36.78
C THR A 406 11.78 0.76 35.41
N ILE A 407 11.74 -0.13 34.41
CA ILE A 407 12.04 0.20 33.01
C ILE A 407 10.78 0.44 32.20
N TYR A 408 10.80 1.44 31.33
CA TYR A 408 9.78 1.77 30.32
C TYR A 408 10.30 2.85 29.35
N SER A 409 9.58 3.17 28.28
CA SER A 409 9.89 4.36 27.47
C SER A 409 9.33 5.63 28.10
N ALA A 410 10.16 6.62 28.43
CA ALA A 410 9.70 7.88 29.03
C ALA A 410 8.78 8.72 28.11
N ASN A 411 8.89 8.54 26.79
CA ASN A 411 8.12 9.25 25.77
C ASN A 411 7.36 8.26 24.87
N ASP A 412 6.44 8.76 24.06
CA ASP A 412 5.78 7.96 23.02
C ASP A 412 6.82 7.29 22.11
N ASN A 413 6.75 5.97 21.99
CA ASN A 413 7.58 5.17 21.08
C ASN A 413 6.75 4.49 19.98
N GLN A 414 5.42 4.69 19.95
CA GLN A 414 4.52 4.06 19.00
C GLN A 414 4.37 4.88 17.70
N TYR A 415 4.43 6.21 17.78
CA TYR A 415 4.08 7.09 16.66
C TYR A 415 5.12 8.17 16.36
N LYS A 416 5.65 8.18 15.13
CA LYS A 416 6.51 9.28 14.62
C LYS A 416 5.84 10.65 14.73
N ALA A 417 4.51 10.71 14.61
CA ALA A 417 3.73 11.92 14.78
C ALA A 417 3.81 12.52 16.20
N ASN A 418 4.13 11.69 17.21
CA ASN A 418 4.30 12.07 18.60
C ASN A 418 5.78 12.21 19.01
N GLY A 419 6.72 11.93 18.11
CA GLY A 419 8.17 12.05 18.34
C GLY A 419 8.96 10.74 18.36
N ALA A 420 8.32 9.59 18.16
CA ALA A 420 9.03 8.30 18.06
C ALA A 420 9.97 8.26 16.83
N ALA A 421 11.04 7.48 16.91
CA ALA A 421 11.96 7.28 15.79
C ALA A 421 11.37 6.40 14.68
N PHE A 422 10.61 5.38 15.08
CA PHE A 422 9.94 4.40 14.23
C PHE A 422 8.45 4.36 14.61
N ASN A 423 7.58 3.86 13.74
CA ASN A 423 6.21 3.54 14.12
C ASN A 423 6.15 2.12 14.68
N GLY A 424 5.31 1.87 15.70
CA GLY A 424 5.03 0.53 16.22
C GLY A 424 3.97 -0.22 15.40
N ASP A 425 2.94 0.50 14.94
CA ASP A 425 1.80 -0.06 14.19
C ASP A 425 2.17 -0.54 12.78
N GLY A 426 1.52 -1.64 12.36
CA GLY A 426 1.51 -2.12 10.97
C GLY A 426 2.51 -3.24 10.67
N GLU A 427 2.48 -3.75 9.45
CA GLU A 427 3.27 -4.92 9.03
C GLU A 427 4.80 -4.70 9.03
N ASP A 428 5.22 -3.44 8.88
CA ASP A 428 6.61 -2.98 8.92
C ASP A 428 6.95 -2.23 10.24
N GLY A 429 6.01 -2.17 11.18
CA GLY A 429 6.18 -1.47 12.46
C GLY A 429 7.16 -2.19 13.38
N TRP A 430 7.83 -1.46 14.29
CA TRP A 430 8.86 -2.07 15.16
C TRP A 430 8.29 -3.15 16.08
N ASP A 431 7.00 -3.05 16.43
CA ASP A 431 6.26 -3.98 17.29
C ASP A 431 5.46 -5.03 16.48
N ALA A 432 5.77 -5.18 15.19
CA ALA A 432 5.20 -6.24 14.36
C ALA A 432 5.72 -7.60 14.83
N ILE A 433 4.80 -8.51 15.19
CA ILE A 433 5.07 -9.83 15.75
C ILE A 433 4.39 -10.95 14.94
N ASN A 434 4.95 -12.14 15.00
CA ASN A 434 4.36 -13.37 14.46
C ASN A 434 3.46 -14.06 15.51
N GLU A 435 2.67 -15.06 15.08
CA GLU A 435 1.78 -15.83 15.98
C GLU A 435 2.53 -16.65 17.05
N ASP A 436 3.80 -16.96 16.80
CA ASP A 436 4.74 -17.60 17.73
C ASP A 436 5.35 -16.62 18.75
N GLY A 437 5.09 -15.31 18.61
CA GLY A 437 5.63 -14.24 19.47
C GLY A 437 7.01 -13.72 19.05
N PHE A 438 7.59 -14.20 17.95
CA PHE A 438 8.87 -13.66 17.46
C PHE A 438 8.64 -12.31 16.74
N PRO A 439 9.45 -11.26 17.05
CA PRO A 439 9.38 -10.01 16.31
C PRO A 439 9.75 -10.16 14.83
N ARG A 440 8.93 -9.58 13.95
CA ARG A 440 9.16 -9.49 12.50
C ARG A 440 10.21 -8.43 12.15
N ALA A 441 10.22 -7.31 12.89
CA ALA A 441 10.97 -6.13 12.51
C ALA A 441 12.41 -6.12 13.05
N ALA A 442 13.37 -5.76 12.21
CA ALA A 442 14.77 -5.53 12.62
C ALA A 442 14.91 -4.36 13.62
N THR A 443 13.91 -3.48 13.68
CA THR A 443 13.81 -2.33 14.60
C THR A 443 13.17 -2.66 15.95
N ALA A 444 12.77 -3.92 16.21
CA ALA A 444 12.10 -4.32 17.46
C ALA A 444 12.91 -4.05 18.75
N TYR A 445 14.23 -3.84 18.63
CA TYR A 445 15.07 -3.38 19.74
C TYR A 445 14.64 -2.00 20.29
N TYR A 446 13.94 -1.19 19.49
CA TYR A 446 13.57 0.18 19.82
C TYR A 446 12.59 0.28 21.00
N GLY A 447 11.69 -0.68 21.16
CA GLY A 447 10.80 -0.80 22.31
C GLY A 447 11.21 -1.90 23.29
N ALA A 448 12.49 -2.26 23.34
CA ALA A 448 12.97 -3.39 24.15
C ALA A 448 14.02 -3.01 25.19
N GLY A 449 13.89 -3.61 26.37
CA GLY A 449 14.96 -3.79 27.33
C GLY A 449 15.39 -5.26 27.42
N ALA A 450 16.35 -5.54 28.29
CA ALA A 450 16.64 -6.89 28.76
C ALA A 450 17.01 -6.86 30.24
N MET A 451 17.10 -8.04 30.86
CA MET A 451 17.61 -8.20 32.21
C MET A 451 18.60 -9.35 32.30
N THR A 452 19.61 -9.21 33.16
CA THR A 452 20.30 -10.36 33.75
C THR A 452 19.38 -10.91 34.84
N TYR A 453 18.74 -12.06 34.56
CA TYR A 453 17.78 -12.71 35.44
C TYR A 453 18.49 -13.57 36.50
N LYS A 454 18.19 -13.29 37.76
CA LYS A 454 18.88 -13.85 38.95
C LYS A 454 17.98 -14.78 39.77
N GLY A 455 16.92 -15.30 39.14
CA GLY A 455 15.91 -16.12 39.81
C GLY A 455 15.00 -15.34 40.77
N GLN A 456 15.05 -14.00 40.75
CA GLN A 456 14.30 -13.15 41.68
C GLN A 456 12.97 -12.70 41.07
N PRO A 457 11.90 -12.53 41.86
CA PRO A 457 10.65 -11.97 41.36
C PRO A 457 10.84 -10.58 40.74
N PHE A 458 10.08 -10.31 39.68
CA PHE A 458 9.97 -9.03 38.99
C PHE A 458 8.49 -8.76 38.68
N THR A 459 8.13 -7.53 38.34
CA THR A 459 6.72 -7.12 38.18
C THR A 459 6.52 -6.38 36.88
N PHE A 460 5.70 -6.92 35.98
CA PHE A 460 5.26 -6.19 34.79
C PHE A 460 3.93 -5.47 35.08
N SER A 461 3.69 -4.35 34.38
CA SER A 461 2.46 -3.57 34.55
C SER A 461 2.14 -2.74 33.31
N VAL A 462 0.84 -2.56 33.05
CA VAL A 462 0.29 -1.77 31.95
C VAL A 462 -0.86 -0.91 32.46
N GLY A 463 -0.99 0.32 31.97
CA GLY A 463 -2.08 1.22 32.33
C GLY A 463 -1.96 2.57 31.64
N GLY A 464 -2.90 3.47 31.94
CA GLY A 464 -2.96 4.81 31.37
C GLY A 464 -4.00 5.02 30.27
N ASN A 465 -4.77 3.98 29.90
CA ASN A 465 -5.93 4.10 29.01
C ASN A 465 -7.01 5.04 29.60
N ASP A 466 -7.85 5.60 28.73
CA ASP A 466 -9.08 6.26 29.15
C ASP A 466 -10.20 5.25 29.46
N LYS A 467 -11.17 5.70 30.26
CA LYS A 467 -12.33 4.92 30.68
C LYS A 467 -13.12 4.37 29.49
N GLY A 468 -13.42 3.07 29.53
CA GLY A 468 -14.14 2.36 28.48
C GLY A 468 -13.25 1.93 27.30
N VAL A 469 -11.93 2.14 27.37
CA VAL A 469 -10.94 1.56 26.45
C VAL A 469 -10.21 0.45 27.22
N PRO A 470 -10.55 -0.84 27.02
CA PRO A 470 -9.93 -1.96 27.73
C PRO A 470 -8.40 -1.89 27.71
N THR A 471 -7.77 -2.19 28.84
CA THR A 471 -6.31 -2.26 28.96
C THR A 471 -5.86 -3.70 28.70
N THR A 472 -4.90 -3.87 27.80
CA THR A 472 -4.34 -5.15 27.36
C THR A 472 -2.83 -5.09 27.32
N PHE A 473 -2.14 -6.22 27.56
CA PHE A 473 -0.69 -6.35 27.39
C PHE A 473 -0.34 -7.82 27.11
N TRP A 474 0.39 -8.08 26.03
CA TRP A 474 1.09 -9.35 25.86
C TRP A 474 2.50 -9.23 26.43
N PHE A 475 2.67 -9.58 27.71
CA PHE A 475 3.99 -9.68 28.28
C PHE A 475 4.63 -11.03 27.93
N SER A 476 5.76 -11.01 27.23
CA SER A 476 6.59 -12.19 26.98
C SER A 476 8.03 -11.97 27.43
N THR A 477 8.66 -12.99 28.02
CA THR A 477 10.05 -12.91 28.45
C THR A 477 10.76 -14.25 28.30
N ASN A 478 11.85 -14.24 27.53
CA ASN A 478 12.56 -15.43 27.08
C ASN A 478 14.03 -15.08 26.74
N SER A 479 14.81 -15.99 26.16
CA SER A 479 16.22 -15.71 25.80
C SER A 479 16.42 -14.95 24.48
N VAL A 480 15.33 -14.61 23.77
CA VAL A 480 15.36 -13.92 22.46
C VAL A 480 15.38 -12.41 22.67
N VAL A 481 16.53 -11.89 23.08
CA VAL A 481 16.72 -10.45 23.30
C VAL A 481 16.71 -9.70 21.96
N ALA A 482 15.81 -8.72 21.83
CA ALA A 482 15.80 -7.80 20.70
C ALA A 482 16.97 -6.81 20.83
N VAL A 483 17.90 -6.86 19.88
CA VAL A 483 19.11 -6.01 19.83
C VAL A 483 19.29 -5.43 18.43
N PRO A 484 19.95 -4.27 18.29
CA PRO A 484 20.23 -3.66 16.99
C PRO A 484 20.88 -4.62 15.99
N LYS A 485 20.38 -4.63 14.76
CA LYS A 485 20.92 -5.38 13.62
C LYS A 485 21.45 -4.40 12.57
N ASP A 486 22.35 -4.86 11.71
CA ASP A 486 22.90 -4.01 10.64
C ASP A 486 21.76 -3.59 9.69
N PRO A 487 21.48 -2.29 9.49
CA PRO A 487 20.40 -1.85 8.61
C PRO A 487 20.71 -2.05 7.10
N GLY A 488 21.90 -2.52 6.75
CA GLY A 488 22.31 -2.80 5.38
C GLY A 488 22.84 -1.57 4.65
N GLU A 489 22.46 -1.42 3.38
CA GLU A 489 22.84 -0.30 2.52
C GLU A 489 22.02 0.95 2.81
N GLU A 490 22.64 2.14 2.66
CA GLU A 490 21.94 3.42 2.77
C GLU A 490 20.85 3.53 1.68
N PRO A 491 19.65 4.03 2.00
CA PRO A 491 18.63 4.32 0.98
C PRO A 491 19.17 5.19 -0.16
N VAL A 492 18.76 4.90 -1.40
CA VAL A 492 19.18 5.66 -2.59
C VAL A 492 18.16 6.78 -2.87
N PRO A 493 18.58 8.04 -3.09
CA PRO A 493 17.67 9.12 -3.43
C PRO A 493 17.01 8.90 -4.80
N PRO A 494 15.72 9.25 -4.97
CA PRO A 494 15.04 9.11 -6.25
C PRO A 494 15.62 10.03 -7.33
N THR A 495 15.53 9.63 -8.59
CA THR A 495 16.02 10.42 -9.73
C THR A 495 14.94 11.41 -10.19
N GLU A 496 15.28 12.71 -10.23
CA GLU A 496 14.35 13.73 -10.74
C GLU A 496 14.05 13.51 -12.24
N PRO A 497 12.76 13.44 -12.65
CA PRO A 497 12.37 13.31 -14.05
C PRO A 497 12.71 14.58 -14.84
N LYS A 498 12.92 14.43 -16.15
CA LYS A 498 13.27 15.55 -17.06
C LYS A 498 12.34 15.56 -18.27
N LEU A 499 11.94 16.76 -18.70
CA LEU A 499 11.15 16.99 -19.91
C LEU A 499 12.01 17.69 -20.96
N THR A 500 12.16 17.05 -22.13
CA THR A 500 12.90 17.61 -23.27
C THR A 500 11.93 18.19 -24.28
N THR A 501 12.10 19.46 -24.64
CA THR A 501 11.32 20.10 -25.71
C THR A 501 11.77 19.59 -27.08
N PRO A 502 10.90 18.99 -27.91
CA PRO A 502 11.26 18.52 -29.24
C PRO A 502 11.40 19.68 -30.24
N SER A 503 12.02 19.36 -31.39
CA SER A 503 12.18 20.27 -32.52
C SER A 503 11.71 19.59 -33.81
N VAL A 504 11.02 20.34 -34.66
CA VAL A 504 10.52 19.89 -35.98
C VAL A 504 10.87 20.93 -37.06
N THR A 505 11.10 20.47 -38.29
CA THR A 505 11.45 21.30 -39.45
C THR A 505 10.27 21.49 -40.39
N TRP A 506 10.22 22.63 -41.08
CA TRP A 506 9.22 22.94 -42.11
C TRP A 506 9.84 23.83 -43.21
N HIS A 507 9.27 23.89 -44.40
CA HIS A 507 9.72 24.72 -45.52
C HIS A 507 8.56 25.37 -46.27
N LYS A 508 8.85 26.47 -46.96
CA LYS A 508 7.89 27.11 -47.90
C LYS A 508 7.90 26.37 -49.24
N ASN A 509 6.71 26.11 -49.79
CA ASN A 509 6.54 25.52 -51.13
C ASN A 509 6.24 26.58 -52.18
N PHE A 510 6.90 26.45 -53.34
CA PHE A 510 6.74 27.34 -54.50
C PHE A 510 6.39 26.54 -55.75
N VAL A 511 5.54 27.10 -56.60
CA VAL A 511 5.13 26.52 -57.90
C VAL A 511 5.48 27.50 -59.01
N VAL A 512 6.10 27.00 -60.08
CA VAL A 512 6.49 27.79 -61.25
C VAL A 512 5.60 27.39 -62.43
N GLN A 513 4.75 28.31 -62.88
CA GLN A 513 3.84 28.10 -64.01
C GLN A 513 4.33 28.87 -65.23
N THR A 514 4.38 28.22 -66.39
CA THR A 514 4.85 28.82 -67.65
C THR A 514 3.71 28.89 -68.66
N SER A 515 3.24 30.10 -68.95
CA SER A 515 2.17 30.36 -69.92
C SER A 515 2.74 30.94 -71.22
N LYS A 516 2.06 30.72 -72.34
CA LYS A 516 2.37 31.36 -73.63
C LYS A 516 1.20 32.22 -74.08
N LYS A 517 1.49 33.45 -74.50
CA LYS A 517 0.49 34.40 -74.99
C LYS A 517 -0.17 33.85 -76.28
N PRO A 518 -1.51 33.79 -76.37
CA PRO A 518 -2.17 33.39 -77.60
C PRO A 518 -1.92 34.38 -78.74
N THR A 519 -1.55 33.87 -79.92
CA THR A 519 -1.52 34.66 -81.16
C THR A 519 -2.95 34.90 -81.67
N PRO A 520 -3.32 36.13 -82.09
CA PRO A 520 -4.66 36.42 -82.58
C PRO A 520 -4.96 35.69 -83.90
N PRO A 521 -6.23 35.33 -84.16
CA PRO A 521 -6.62 34.66 -85.40
C PRO A 521 -6.52 35.61 -86.61
N LYS A 522 -6.03 35.11 -87.75
CA LYS A 522 -5.96 35.86 -89.01
C LYS A 522 -7.02 35.35 -90.00
N THR A 523 -7.99 36.20 -90.33
CA THR A 523 -9.09 35.90 -91.26
C THR A 523 -8.72 36.23 -92.71
N THR A 524 -8.66 35.20 -93.54
CA THR A 524 -8.84 35.23 -95.02
C THR A 524 -9.38 33.86 -95.42
N GLY A 525 -10.44 33.80 -96.22
CA GLY A 525 -11.19 32.56 -96.47
C GLY A 525 -11.26 32.12 -97.93
N GLU A 526 -11.61 30.84 -98.13
CA GLU A 526 -11.99 30.24 -99.43
C GLU A 526 -12.97 29.06 -99.19
N PRO A 527 -13.63 28.50 -100.24
CA PRO A 527 -14.97 27.89 -100.12
C PRO A 527 -15.02 26.44 -99.54
N PRO A 528 -16.22 25.96 -99.14
CA PRO A 528 -16.35 24.77 -98.29
C PRO A 528 -16.19 23.44 -99.04
N LYS A 529 -15.59 22.45 -98.36
CA LYS A 529 -15.66 21.03 -98.75
C LYS A 529 -16.73 20.29 -97.93
N LYS A 530 -17.53 19.50 -98.64
CA LYS A 530 -18.63 18.66 -98.15
C LYS A 530 -18.11 17.63 -97.12
N PRO A 531 -18.87 17.31 -96.03
CA PRO A 531 -18.39 16.42 -94.98
C PRO A 531 -18.32 14.94 -95.42
N THR A 532 -17.34 14.23 -94.86
CA THR A 532 -17.29 12.76 -94.79
C THR A 532 -17.62 12.31 -93.36
N PRO A 533 -18.34 11.20 -93.14
CA PRO A 533 -18.69 10.74 -91.80
C PRO A 533 -17.47 10.34 -90.95
N LYS A 534 -17.60 10.42 -89.63
CA LYS A 534 -16.71 9.76 -88.66
C LYS A 534 -17.45 8.59 -88.03
N ASP A 535 -16.86 7.40 -88.08
CA ASP A 535 -17.35 6.23 -87.35
C ASP A 535 -17.19 6.40 -85.83
N PRO A 536 -18.06 5.77 -85.02
CA PRO A 536 -18.03 5.91 -83.56
C PRO A 536 -16.83 5.18 -82.93
N VAL A 537 -16.01 5.90 -82.18
CA VAL A 537 -14.93 5.29 -81.39
C VAL A 537 -15.53 4.55 -80.21
N LYS A 538 -15.50 3.21 -80.31
CA LYS A 538 -15.97 2.23 -79.32
C LYS A 538 -15.19 2.35 -77.99
N PRO A 539 -15.83 2.20 -76.81
CA PRO A 539 -15.16 2.30 -75.52
C PRO A 539 -14.10 1.20 -75.31
N THR A 540 -12.99 1.59 -74.68
CA THR A 540 -11.92 0.70 -74.19
C THR A 540 -12.32 0.03 -72.86
N PRO A 541 -11.95 -1.25 -72.61
CA PRO A 541 -12.52 -2.01 -71.49
C PRO A 541 -11.74 -1.90 -70.17
N ASN A 542 -12.42 -2.20 -69.06
CA ASN A 542 -11.77 -2.50 -67.78
C ASN A 542 -10.78 -3.67 -67.91
N VAL A 543 -9.59 -3.53 -67.32
CA VAL A 543 -8.66 -4.64 -67.08
C VAL A 543 -8.89 -5.17 -65.65
N PRO A 544 -9.15 -6.48 -65.45
CA PRO A 544 -9.49 -7.02 -64.15
C PRO A 544 -8.26 -7.17 -63.24
N VAL A 545 -8.43 -6.84 -61.95
CA VAL A 545 -7.42 -7.07 -60.91
C VAL A 545 -7.31 -8.57 -60.62
N LYS A 546 -6.10 -9.11 -60.68
CA LYS A 546 -5.80 -10.52 -60.34
C LYS A 546 -5.42 -10.62 -58.84
N PRO A 547 -6.00 -11.57 -58.07
CA PRO A 547 -5.72 -11.69 -56.64
C PRO A 547 -4.31 -12.21 -56.36
N THR A 548 -3.72 -11.72 -55.26
CA THR A 548 -2.42 -12.18 -54.72
C THR A 548 -2.64 -13.37 -53.77
N PRO A 549 -1.79 -14.41 -53.74
CA PRO A 549 -2.06 -15.62 -52.96
C PRO A 549 -1.87 -15.45 -51.44
N ALA A 550 -2.61 -16.24 -50.66
CA ALA A 550 -2.38 -16.40 -49.22
C ALA A 550 -1.05 -17.13 -48.92
N PRO A 551 -0.38 -16.85 -47.79
CA PRO A 551 0.82 -17.56 -47.36
C PRO A 551 0.51 -19.03 -47.03
N LYS A 552 1.45 -19.92 -47.35
CA LYS A 552 1.30 -21.38 -47.18
C LYS A 552 1.65 -21.84 -45.77
N SER A 553 0.99 -22.90 -45.31
CA SER A 553 1.41 -23.70 -44.17
C SER A 553 2.71 -24.47 -44.46
N VAL A 554 3.51 -24.73 -43.42
CA VAL A 554 4.65 -25.65 -43.47
C VAL A 554 4.70 -26.52 -42.21
N ASN A 555 4.49 -27.81 -42.40
CA ASN A 555 4.91 -28.93 -41.55
C ASN A 555 5.81 -29.82 -42.44
N TYR A 556 6.74 -30.67 -41.99
CA TYR A 556 6.89 -31.38 -40.71
C TYR A 556 8.38 -31.77 -40.47
N SER A 557 8.72 -32.11 -39.23
CA SER A 557 9.66 -33.20 -38.81
C SER A 557 11.08 -33.35 -39.42
N ARG A 558 12.10 -33.29 -38.55
CA ARG A 558 12.65 -34.50 -37.88
C ARG A 558 13.56 -34.15 -36.68
N PRO A 559 13.77 -35.07 -35.71
CA PRO A 559 14.54 -34.79 -34.49
C PRO A 559 16.05 -34.99 -34.68
N ALA A 560 16.85 -34.20 -33.96
CA ALA A 560 18.30 -34.42 -33.84
C ALA A 560 18.60 -35.47 -32.75
N ILE A 561 19.63 -36.31 -33.01
CA ILE A 561 19.99 -37.44 -32.14
C ILE A 561 20.76 -36.94 -30.90
N PHE A 562 20.39 -37.44 -29.72
CA PHE A 562 21.14 -37.21 -28.48
C PHE A 562 22.58 -37.75 -28.59
N ARG A 563 23.56 -36.92 -28.26
CA ARG A 563 24.91 -37.37 -27.88
C ARG A 563 25.13 -37.08 -26.40
N SER A 564 25.54 -38.09 -25.64
CA SER A 564 25.93 -37.94 -24.23
C SER A 564 27.17 -37.06 -24.11
N ALA A 565 27.17 -36.14 -23.15
CA ALA A 565 28.32 -35.28 -22.87
C ALA A 565 29.51 -36.10 -22.30
N LYS A 566 30.74 -35.67 -22.59
CA LYS A 566 31.93 -36.16 -21.91
C LYS A 566 32.15 -35.40 -20.60
N LYS A 567 32.81 -36.05 -19.64
CA LYS A 567 33.17 -35.46 -18.35
C LYS A 567 34.07 -34.24 -18.56
N ASN A 568 33.78 -33.13 -17.85
CA ASN A 568 34.49 -31.84 -17.85
C ASN A 568 34.29 -30.88 -19.05
N GLU A 569 33.16 -30.90 -19.78
CA GLU A 569 32.76 -29.75 -20.61
C GLU A 569 31.90 -28.76 -19.80
N VAL A 570 32.41 -27.53 -19.56
CA VAL A 570 31.66 -26.46 -18.89
C VAL A 570 31.12 -25.50 -19.95
N ARG A 571 29.79 -25.36 -20.04
CA ARG A 571 29.14 -24.31 -20.83
C ARG A 571 28.52 -23.25 -19.92
N VAL A 572 29.02 -22.03 -20.03
CA VAL A 572 28.34 -20.84 -19.50
C VAL A 572 27.02 -20.67 -20.25
N ARG A 573 25.92 -20.46 -19.53
CA ARG A 573 24.67 -19.94 -20.08
C ARG A 573 24.38 -18.59 -19.44
N GLU A 574 24.48 -17.53 -20.23
CA GLU A 574 23.78 -16.29 -19.92
C GLU A 574 22.28 -16.57 -19.93
N ARG A 575 21.56 -16.17 -18.87
CA ARG A 575 20.10 -16.25 -18.82
C ARG A 575 19.49 -14.89 -19.15
N GLN A 576 19.27 -14.61 -20.43
CA GLN A 576 18.26 -13.62 -20.80
C GLN A 576 16.88 -14.18 -20.41
N TYR A 577 16.16 -13.45 -19.54
CA TYR A 577 14.81 -13.83 -19.12
C TYR A 577 13.78 -13.17 -20.04
N THR A 578 13.40 -13.86 -21.11
CA THR A 578 12.26 -13.46 -21.96
C THR A 578 10.97 -14.00 -21.36
N ALA A 579 10.06 -13.10 -20.95
CA ALA A 579 8.73 -13.49 -20.50
C ALA A 579 7.90 -14.10 -21.65
N PRO A 580 7.10 -15.15 -21.41
CA PRO A 580 6.20 -15.71 -22.41
C PRO A 580 4.98 -14.80 -22.63
N LEU A 581 4.58 -14.61 -23.89
CA LEU A 581 3.30 -14.02 -24.25
C LEU A 581 2.18 -15.07 -24.09
N PRO A 582 0.99 -14.70 -23.58
CA PRO A 582 -0.13 -15.63 -23.45
C PRO A 582 -0.73 -15.99 -24.82
N GLN A 583 -1.16 -17.24 -24.98
CA GLN A 583 -2.05 -17.61 -26.09
C GLN A 583 -3.47 -17.13 -25.79
N THR A 584 -4.12 -16.51 -26.78
CA THR A 584 -5.54 -16.20 -26.74
C THR A 584 -6.36 -17.42 -27.19
N GLY A 585 -7.25 -17.90 -26.33
CA GLY A 585 -8.28 -18.89 -26.63
C GLY A 585 -9.45 -18.69 -25.65
N ASP A 586 -10.68 -18.72 -26.16
CA ASP A 586 -11.86 -18.33 -25.40
C ASP A 586 -12.27 -19.38 -24.35
N GLU A 587 -12.57 -18.92 -23.12
CA GLU A 587 -13.85 -19.25 -22.47
C GLU A 587 -14.22 -18.24 -21.38
N LYS A 588 -15.50 -18.23 -20.97
CA LYS A 588 -16.09 -17.16 -20.14
C LYS A 588 -16.11 -17.53 -18.65
N GLN A 589 -15.56 -16.68 -17.79
CA GLN A 589 -15.93 -16.62 -16.37
C GLN A 589 -15.89 -15.19 -15.82
N TYR A 590 -16.69 -14.91 -14.78
CA TYR A 590 -16.91 -13.56 -14.24
C TYR A 590 -15.76 -13.12 -13.31
N GLY A 591 -15.03 -12.08 -13.70
CA GLY A 591 -14.01 -11.47 -12.85
C GLY A 591 -14.56 -10.30 -12.01
N LEU A 592 -14.67 -10.48 -10.68
CA LEU A 592 -14.67 -9.32 -9.77
C LEU A 592 -13.25 -8.74 -9.75
N SER A 593 -13.08 -7.55 -10.30
CA SER A 593 -11.79 -6.82 -10.31
C SER A 593 -11.98 -5.33 -9.99
N VAL A 594 -12.74 -5.04 -8.92
CA VAL A 594 -12.90 -3.69 -8.36
C VAL A 594 -12.74 -3.74 -6.84
N ILE A 595 -11.58 -3.26 -6.37
CA ILE A 595 -11.38 -2.34 -5.23
C ILE A 595 -9.89 -2.01 -5.23
N GLY A 596 -9.55 -0.77 -5.59
CA GLY A 596 -8.16 -0.35 -5.79
C GLY A 596 -7.99 1.18 -5.85
N PHE A 597 -8.88 1.94 -5.19
CA PHE A 597 -8.83 3.41 -5.15
C PHE A 597 -9.68 4.01 -3.99
N VAL A 598 -9.35 3.70 -2.72
CA VAL A 598 -9.96 4.39 -1.55
C VAL A 598 -8.93 4.67 -0.45
N SER A 599 -7.97 5.56 -0.73
CA SER A 599 -6.96 6.02 0.26
C SER A 599 -6.46 7.45 0.02
N ALA A 600 -7.32 8.32 -0.54
CA ALA A 600 -6.95 9.70 -0.93
C ALA A 600 -7.95 10.80 -0.50
N SER A 601 -8.91 10.49 0.36
CA SER A 601 -10.06 11.37 0.66
C SER A 601 -10.17 11.88 2.11
N PHE A 602 -9.37 11.38 3.07
CA PHE A 602 -9.45 11.83 4.47
C PHE A 602 -8.51 12.99 4.84
N ALA A 603 -7.40 13.18 4.11
CA ALA A 603 -6.41 14.24 4.41
C ALA A 603 -6.87 15.66 4.01
N ALA A 604 -7.86 15.80 3.11
CA ALA A 604 -8.30 17.09 2.60
C ALA A 604 -9.35 17.79 3.49
N ALA A 605 -10.14 17.02 4.26
CA ALA A 605 -11.26 17.55 5.05
C ALA A 605 -10.81 18.32 6.30
N THR A 606 -9.79 17.83 6.99
CA THR A 606 -9.24 18.42 8.23
C THR A 606 -8.61 19.79 8.00
N LEU A 607 -7.92 20.00 6.87
CA LEU A 607 -7.23 21.25 6.55
C LEU A 607 -8.20 22.43 6.35
N MET A 608 -9.41 22.17 5.84
CA MET A 608 -10.46 23.19 5.65
C MET A 608 -11.20 23.53 6.95
N ALA A 609 -11.37 22.55 7.86
CA ALA A 609 -11.93 22.80 9.19
C ALA A 609 -11.02 23.70 10.05
N ALA A 610 -9.71 23.45 10.02
CA ALA A 610 -8.71 24.22 10.78
C ALA A 610 -8.67 25.71 10.39
N LYS A 611 -8.98 26.07 9.14
CA LYS A 611 -9.00 27.46 8.68
C LYS A 611 -10.25 28.26 9.05
N ARG A 612 -11.36 27.63 9.48
CA ARG A 612 -12.58 28.34 9.93
C ARG A 612 -12.58 28.69 11.41
N ARG A 613 -11.93 27.91 12.28
CA ARG A 613 -11.81 28.19 13.73
C ARG A 613 -10.70 29.19 14.11
N LYS A 614 -10.22 30.02 13.16
CA LYS A 614 -9.24 31.10 13.40
C LYS A 614 -9.81 32.50 13.12
N LYS A 615 -11.13 32.64 13.24
CA LYS A 615 -11.88 33.91 13.15
C LYS A 615 -12.96 34.11 14.22
N GLU A 616 -13.09 33.17 15.17
CA GLU A 616 -14.00 33.24 16.32
C GLU A 616 -13.22 32.87 17.58
N ASN A 617 -12.38 33.83 18.00
CA ASN A 617 -11.77 34.03 19.32
C ASN A 617 -10.95 35.33 19.24
#